data_AF-A0A420I4G8-F1
#
_entry.id   AF-A0A420I4G8-F1
#
_cell.length_a   1.000
_cell.length_b   1.000
_cell.length_c   1.000
_cell.angle_alpha   90.00
_cell.angle_beta   90.00
_cell.angle_gamma   90.00
#
_symmetry.space_group_name_H-M   'P 1'
#
loop_
_entity.id
_entity.type
_entity.pdbx_description
1 polymer ?
#
loop_
_entity_poly.entity_id
_entity_poly.type
_entity_poly.pdbx_seq_one_letter_code
_entity_poly.pdbx_strand_id
1 'polypeptide(L)'
;MAVLTNTTSQSIRNVATSSAFEKIDESSCQLKTSARINESIYEKNKDQIFYGLSSRSNELEEEHNHNVDRTGHFEFGGSTGVLIIMLSFPSLMYYMWIGATFYDGKIPTRAPGQSYLQFFHHMGNLIYEHAFPGLRAWKIFWLFFIFEGACYCLLPGVYTYGKPLAHTDGKRLRYYCSGMWSFYTTILIVALLHYFEIFKLYVLIDEFGPIMSVAICSGFLISIIAYLSALYRGAEYRMTGHLLYDFFMGAELNPRMFGILDFKMFLEVRLPWFMLFGFSCATAARQYERYGYVSTEVLFIVMAHFLYANACAKGEELIATTWDIAYEKWGFMLIFWNIAGVPLSYCHCTIYLANHLSDITNYTYRTSLLTLLFISYLIVYWIWDTANSQKNLFRASETGIVTRRRAFPQLPWREIKNPRFIKTNNDDRILVDGWFRYARKIHYTCDLYFALTWALITGFKSPFPWFYPVFFSLMIIHRAMRDSQRCRLKYKDCWAEYERTVPWLFIPYIY
;
A
#
# COMPACT_ATOMS: atom_id res chain seq x y z
N MET A 1 -52.66 49.70 -20.37
CA MET A 1 -51.93 50.58 -19.43
C MET A 1 -50.60 49.88 -19.12
N ALA A 2 -49.59 50.06 -19.96
CA ALA A 2 -48.50 51.04 -19.82
C ALA A 2 -47.54 50.70 -18.63
N VAL A 3 -46.33 50.15 -18.89
CA VAL A 3 -44.99 50.85 -18.86
C VAL A 3 -44.38 50.74 -17.43
N LEU A 4 -43.31 49.99 -17.08
CA LEU A 4 -41.87 50.13 -17.42
C LEU A 4 -40.98 48.95 -16.90
N THR A 5 -40.09 48.48 -17.79
CA THR A 5 -38.66 48.05 -17.68
C THR A 5 -38.08 47.03 -16.67
N ASN A 6 -37.45 46.01 -17.28
CA ASN A 6 -36.34 45.14 -16.85
C ASN A 6 -35.36 45.67 -15.79
N THR A 7 -34.97 44.80 -14.85
CA THR A 7 -33.58 44.29 -14.58
C THR A 7 -33.45 43.71 -13.17
N THR A 8 -33.09 42.42 -13.03
CA THR A 8 -32.41 41.89 -11.82
C THR A 8 -31.89 40.47 -12.08
N SER A 9 -30.71 40.38 -12.68
CA SER A 9 -29.87 39.17 -12.66
C SER A 9 -28.42 39.61 -12.85
N GLN A 10 -27.81 40.24 -11.84
CA GLN A 10 -26.37 40.56 -11.89
C GLN A 10 -25.71 40.99 -10.55
N SER A 11 -26.20 40.61 -9.38
CA SER A 11 -25.64 41.11 -8.10
C SER A 11 -24.68 40.19 -7.33
N ILE A 12 -24.18 39.08 -7.90
CA ILE A 12 -23.19 38.21 -7.21
C ILE A 12 -21.83 38.14 -7.92
N ARG A 13 -21.66 38.75 -9.11
CA ARG A 13 -20.38 38.80 -9.82
C ARG A 13 -19.49 40.01 -9.53
N ASN A 14 -19.94 40.98 -8.71
CA ASN A 14 -19.23 42.25 -8.55
C ASN A 14 -18.40 42.41 -7.27
N VAL A 15 -18.39 41.43 -6.36
CA VAL A 15 -17.59 41.53 -5.11
C VAL A 15 -16.19 40.94 -5.25
N ALA A 16 -16.03 39.85 -6.03
CA ALA A 16 -14.71 39.24 -6.27
C ALA A 16 -13.86 40.02 -7.30
N THR A 17 -14.50 40.73 -8.23
CA THR A 17 -13.83 41.59 -9.20
C THR A 17 -13.33 42.89 -8.58
N SER A 18 -14.03 43.43 -7.57
CA SER A 18 -13.64 44.67 -6.88
C SER A 18 -12.33 44.52 -6.08
N SER A 19 -12.16 43.41 -5.34
CA SER A 19 -10.93 43.21 -4.55
C SER A 19 -9.72 42.87 -5.42
N ALA A 20 -9.96 42.28 -6.61
CA ALA A 20 -8.93 42.07 -7.61
C ALA A 20 -8.54 43.39 -8.29
N PHE A 21 -9.51 44.27 -8.58
CA PHE A 21 -9.25 45.61 -9.12
C PHE A 21 -8.50 46.52 -8.14
N GLU A 22 -8.80 46.48 -6.84
CA GLU A 22 -8.06 47.26 -5.82
C GLU A 22 -6.60 46.81 -5.69
N LYS A 23 -6.30 45.51 -5.78
CA LYS A 23 -4.91 45.00 -5.79
C LYS A 23 -4.16 45.35 -7.08
N ILE A 24 -4.87 45.47 -8.20
CA ILE A 24 -4.32 45.96 -9.48
C ILE A 24 -3.99 47.46 -9.36
N ASP A 25 -4.76 48.24 -8.60
CA ASP A 25 -4.51 49.66 -8.41
C ASP A 25 -3.35 49.94 -7.44
N GLU A 26 -3.18 49.14 -6.37
CA GLU A 26 -2.00 49.23 -5.49
C GLU A 26 -0.69 48.86 -6.20
N SER A 27 -0.73 47.86 -7.09
CA SER A 27 0.42 47.51 -7.94
C SER A 27 0.66 48.55 -9.06
N SER A 28 -0.39 49.26 -9.51
CA SER A 28 -0.28 50.42 -10.41
C SER A 28 0.42 51.61 -9.74
N CYS A 29 0.18 51.82 -8.43
CA CYS A 29 0.82 52.88 -7.66
C CYS A 29 2.33 52.60 -7.44
N GLN A 30 2.74 51.33 -7.31
CA GLN A 30 4.16 50.98 -7.22
C GLN A 30 4.91 51.09 -8.56
N LEU A 31 4.23 50.84 -9.69
CA LEU A 31 4.78 51.06 -11.03
C LEU A 31 4.92 52.54 -11.39
N LYS A 32 4.09 53.42 -10.82
CA LYS A 32 4.18 54.88 -11.03
C LYS A 32 5.42 55.51 -10.38
N THR A 33 6.06 54.86 -9.41
CA THR A 33 7.23 55.42 -8.71
C THR A 33 8.56 55.09 -9.39
N SER A 34 8.61 54.14 -10.34
CA SER A 34 9.87 53.77 -11.02
C SER A 34 9.96 54.15 -12.50
N ALA A 35 8.96 54.84 -13.05
CA ALA A 35 8.94 55.12 -14.48
C ALA A 35 8.08 56.34 -14.82
N ARG A 36 8.73 57.46 -15.15
CA ARG A 36 8.20 58.38 -16.16
C ARG A 36 8.14 57.61 -17.49
N ILE A 37 7.09 56.84 -17.73
CA ILE A 37 6.81 56.22 -19.03
C ILE A 37 5.46 56.74 -19.52
N ASN A 38 5.49 57.22 -20.77
CA ASN A 38 4.43 57.89 -21.51
C ASN A 38 3.07 57.17 -21.46
N GLU A 39 2.02 57.89 -21.04
CA GLU A 39 0.61 57.47 -21.14
C GLU A 39 0.20 57.00 -22.54
N SER A 40 0.85 57.51 -23.61
CA SER A 40 0.56 57.11 -24.99
C SER A 40 1.00 55.68 -25.35
N ILE A 41 1.98 55.11 -24.65
CA ILE A 41 2.46 53.74 -24.89
C ILE A 41 1.56 52.73 -24.17
N TYR A 42 1.01 53.12 -23.02
CA TYR A 42 0.08 52.29 -22.25
C TYR A 42 -1.25 52.11 -22.98
N GLU A 43 -1.89 53.19 -23.45
CA GLU A 43 -3.16 53.08 -24.19
C GLU A 43 -3.00 52.35 -25.53
N LYS A 44 -1.85 52.44 -26.19
CA LYS A 44 -1.61 51.76 -27.46
C LYS A 44 -1.46 50.23 -27.33
N ASN A 45 -1.12 49.72 -26.13
CA ASN A 45 -0.83 48.30 -25.89
C ASN A 45 -1.76 47.65 -24.85
N LYS A 46 -2.78 48.37 -24.37
CA LYS A 46 -3.64 47.97 -23.25
C LYS A 46 -4.35 46.63 -23.48
N ASP A 47 -4.86 46.41 -24.68
CA ASP A 47 -5.53 45.16 -25.05
C ASP A 47 -4.55 43.97 -25.08
N GLN A 48 -3.34 44.17 -25.63
CA GLN A 48 -2.30 43.13 -25.65
C GLN A 48 -1.81 42.76 -24.24
N ILE A 49 -1.70 43.76 -23.35
CA ILE A 49 -1.34 43.54 -21.94
C ILE A 49 -2.47 42.80 -21.22
N PHE A 50 -3.74 43.16 -21.47
CA PHE A 50 -4.90 42.48 -20.88
C PHE A 50 -5.04 41.03 -21.35
N TYR A 51 -4.84 40.75 -22.64
CA TYR A 51 -4.79 39.39 -23.17
C TYR A 51 -3.62 38.58 -22.59
N GLY A 52 -2.43 39.19 -22.45
CA GLY A 52 -1.26 38.54 -21.85
C GLY A 52 -1.42 38.25 -20.34
N LEU A 53 -2.16 39.09 -19.62
CA LEU A 53 -2.51 38.85 -18.21
C LEU A 53 -3.62 37.81 -18.07
N SER A 54 -4.61 37.79 -18.96
CA SER A 54 -5.66 36.77 -18.99
C SER A 54 -5.15 35.40 -19.43
N SER A 55 -4.22 35.33 -20.39
CA SER A 55 -3.58 34.07 -20.77
C SER A 55 -2.70 33.54 -19.65
N ARG A 56 -1.98 34.43 -18.95
CA ARG A 56 -1.15 34.07 -17.80
C ARG A 56 -1.97 33.73 -16.55
N SER A 57 -3.13 34.34 -16.35
CA SER A 57 -4.07 33.92 -15.30
C SER A 57 -4.71 32.58 -15.62
N ASN A 58 -5.06 32.33 -16.89
CA ASN A 58 -5.53 31.03 -17.33
C ASN A 58 -4.42 29.97 -17.20
N GLU A 59 -3.17 30.26 -17.56
CA GLU A 59 -2.02 29.37 -17.35
C GLU A 59 -1.75 29.11 -15.86
N LEU A 60 -1.91 30.11 -14.99
CA LEU A 60 -1.76 29.97 -13.53
C LEU A 60 -2.95 29.20 -12.89
N GLU A 61 -4.19 29.44 -13.35
CA GLU A 61 -5.38 28.65 -12.96
C GLU A 61 -5.26 27.21 -13.48
N GLU A 62 -4.67 27.02 -14.66
CA GLU A 62 -4.39 25.72 -15.26
C GLU A 62 -3.24 24.98 -14.56
N GLU A 63 -2.19 25.66 -14.11
CA GLU A 63 -1.12 25.12 -13.26
C GLU A 63 -1.63 24.73 -11.85
N HIS A 64 -2.67 25.41 -11.35
CA HIS A 64 -3.29 25.12 -10.04
C HIS A 64 -4.42 24.08 -10.08
N ASN A 65 -4.92 23.69 -11.26
CA ASN A 65 -5.98 22.67 -11.34
C ASN A 65 -5.42 21.26 -11.16
N HIS A 66 -5.21 20.90 -9.90
CA HIS A 66 -4.72 19.61 -9.45
C HIS A 66 -5.68 18.43 -9.70
N ASN A 67 -6.90 18.70 -10.18
CA ASN A 67 -7.91 17.67 -10.42
C ASN A 67 -7.69 16.92 -11.74
N VAL A 68 -6.88 17.46 -12.66
CA VAL A 68 -6.62 16.85 -13.98
C VAL A 68 -5.17 16.40 -14.07
N ASP A 69 -4.95 15.17 -14.50
CA ASP A 69 -3.61 14.68 -14.86
C ASP A 69 -3.27 15.09 -16.29
N ARG A 70 -2.27 15.97 -16.43
CA ARG A 70 -1.81 16.51 -17.72
C ARG A 70 -0.54 15.84 -18.23
N THR A 71 0.00 14.86 -17.51
CA THR A 71 1.28 14.23 -17.88
C THR A 71 1.18 13.36 -19.14
N GLY A 72 -0.04 12.92 -19.50
CA GLY A 72 -0.27 11.99 -20.61
C GLY A 72 0.34 10.60 -20.41
N HIS A 73 0.89 10.32 -19.21
CA HIS A 73 1.60 9.10 -18.91
C HIS A 73 0.69 8.09 -18.22
N PHE A 74 0.41 6.97 -18.88
CA PHE A 74 -0.34 5.87 -18.31
C PHE A 74 0.59 4.80 -17.74
N GLU A 75 0.34 4.39 -16.50
CA GLU A 75 0.92 3.18 -15.94
C GLU A 75 0.08 1.95 -16.32
N PHE A 76 0.59 0.74 -16.08
CA PHE A 76 -0.16 -0.51 -16.23
C PHE A 76 -0.81 -0.75 -17.61
N GLY A 77 -0.26 -0.17 -18.69
CA GLY A 77 -0.80 -0.33 -20.04
C GLY A 77 -2.11 0.44 -20.29
N GLY A 78 -2.40 1.47 -19.48
CA GLY A 78 -3.60 2.31 -19.62
C GLY A 78 -4.90 1.54 -19.39
N SER A 79 -6.02 2.06 -19.91
CA SER A 79 -7.37 1.52 -19.68
C SER A 79 -7.51 0.02 -20.01
N THR A 80 -6.89 -0.44 -21.10
CA THR A 80 -6.94 -1.84 -21.50
C THR A 80 -6.15 -2.73 -20.54
N GLY A 81 -4.94 -2.31 -20.18
CA GLY A 81 -4.09 -3.08 -19.28
C GLY A 81 -4.67 -3.17 -17.86
N VAL A 82 -5.22 -2.07 -17.33
CA VAL A 82 -5.89 -2.11 -16.02
C VAL A 82 -7.15 -2.98 -16.03
N LEU A 83 -7.91 -2.99 -17.13
CA LEU A 83 -9.08 -3.88 -17.26
C LEU A 83 -8.66 -5.35 -17.21
N ILE A 84 -7.60 -5.71 -17.93
CA ILE A 84 -7.05 -7.07 -17.90
C ILE A 84 -6.60 -7.42 -16.48
N ILE A 85 -5.95 -6.50 -15.75
CA ILE A 85 -5.53 -6.72 -14.36
C ILE A 85 -6.74 -6.96 -13.46
N MET A 86 -7.78 -6.11 -13.54
CA MET A 86 -8.99 -6.23 -12.72
C MET A 86 -9.71 -7.56 -12.90
N LEU A 87 -9.67 -8.15 -14.10
CA LEU A 87 -10.30 -9.45 -14.38
C LEU A 87 -9.37 -10.64 -14.09
N SER A 88 -8.08 -10.51 -14.41
CA SER A 88 -7.12 -11.61 -14.32
C SER A 88 -6.71 -11.94 -12.88
N PHE A 89 -6.53 -10.95 -12.00
CA PHE A 89 -6.10 -11.20 -10.63
C PHE A 89 -7.11 -12.00 -9.80
N PRO A 90 -8.41 -11.64 -9.74
CA PRO A 90 -9.41 -12.47 -9.06
C PRO A 90 -9.47 -13.90 -9.65
N SER A 91 -9.40 -14.01 -10.98
CA SER A 91 -9.39 -15.30 -11.67
C SER A 91 -8.17 -16.15 -11.31
N LEU A 92 -6.99 -15.52 -11.20
CA LEU A 92 -5.75 -16.15 -10.79
C LEU A 92 -5.83 -16.63 -9.34
N MET A 93 -6.42 -15.84 -8.43
CA MET A 93 -6.63 -16.25 -7.04
C MET A 93 -7.48 -17.52 -6.95
N TYR A 94 -8.61 -17.58 -7.68
CA TYR A 94 -9.41 -18.81 -7.75
C TYR A 94 -8.63 -19.97 -8.36
N TYR A 95 -7.90 -19.74 -9.44
CA TYR A 95 -7.08 -20.76 -10.11
C TYR A 95 -6.05 -21.37 -9.15
N MET A 96 -5.35 -20.53 -8.40
CA MET A 96 -4.35 -20.96 -7.44
C MET A 96 -4.97 -21.69 -6.25
N TRP A 97 -6.09 -21.20 -5.72
CA TRP A 97 -6.80 -21.88 -4.64
C TRP A 97 -7.36 -23.24 -5.07
N ILE A 98 -7.94 -23.33 -6.28
CA ILE A 98 -8.42 -24.60 -6.84
C ILE A 98 -7.27 -25.59 -6.95
N GLY A 99 -6.13 -25.16 -7.50
CA GLY A 99 -4.94 -25.99 -7.60
C GLY A 99 -4.43 -26.47 -6.25
N ALA A 100 -4.37 -25.56 -5.28
CA ALA A 100 -3.94 -25.85 -3.91
C ALA A 100 -4.86 -26.83 -3.17
N THR A 101 -6.16 -26.83 -3.47
CA THR A 101 -7.18 -27.55 -2.68
C THR A 101 -7.66 -28.83 -3.36
N PHE A 102 -7.91 -28.81 -4.67
CA PHE A 102 -8.55 -29.91 -5.41
C PHE A 102 -7.61 -30.66 -6.35
N TYR A 103 -6.40 -30.14 -6.60
CA TYR A 103 -5.42 -30.75 -7.49
C TYR A 103 -4.12 -31.11 -6.75
N ASP A 104 -4.18 -31.42 -5.46
CA ASP A 104 -3.01 -31.90 -4.69
C ASP A 104 -1.81 -30.92 -4.78
N GLY A 105 -2.12 -29.62 -4.70
CA GLY A 105 -1.12 -28.56 -4.83
C GLY A 105 -0.59 -28.32 -6.24
N LYS A 106 -1.11 -29.00 -7.27
CA LYS A 106 -0.63 -28.92 -8.65
C LYS A 106 -1.46 -27.95 -9.49
N ILE A 107 -0.90 -27.58 -10.64
CA ILE A 107 -1.54 -26.73 -11.65
C ILE A 107 -2.82 -27.43 -12.16
N PRO A 108 -4.01 -26.83 -12.01
CA PRO A 108 -5.24 -27.35 -12.59
C PRO A 108 -5.09 -27.53 -14.11
N THR A 109 -5.26 -28.76 -14.57
CA THR A 109 -5.23 -29.12 -15.99
C THR A 109 -6.44 -29.97 -16.36
N ARG A 110 -6.74 -30.02 -17.65
CA ARG A 110 -7.86 -30.79 -18.19
C ARG A 110 -7.65 -32.28 -17.98
N ALA A 111 -8.72 -33.00 -17.66
CA ALA A 111 -8.70 -34.46 -17.73
C ALA A 111 -8.53 -34.93 -19.19
N PRO A 112 -7.95 -36.12 -19.42
CA PRO A 112 -7.88 -36.71 -20.76
C PRO A 112 -9.27 -36.75 -21.43
N GLY A 113 -9.38 -36.21 -22.64
CA GLY A 113 -10.66 -36.13 -23.38
C GLY A 113 -11.58 -34.96 -23.01
N GLN A 114 -11.28 -34.19 -21.96
CA GLN A 114 -12.08 -33.02 -21.58
C GLN A 114 -11.79 -31.82 -22.48
N SER A 115 -12.82 -31.18 -23.03
CA SER A 115 -12.67 -29.92 -23.77
C SER A 115 -12.32 -28.74 -22.84
N TYR A 116 -11.78 -27.64 -23.39
CA TYR A 116 -11.52 -26.43 -22.60
C TYR A 116 -12.78 -25.84 -21.98
N LEU A 117 -13.91 -25.85 -22.70
CA LEU A 117 -15.18 -25.35 -22.17
C LEU A 117 -15.64 -26.15 -20.94
N GLN A 118 -15.57 -27.49 -21.03
CA GLN A 118 -15.89 -28.36 -19.89
C GLN A 118 -14.95 -28.15 -18.71
N PHE A 119 -13.67 -27.88 -18.97
CA PHE A 119 -12.70 -27.59 -17.91
C PHE A 119 -13.00 -26.27 -17.19
N PHE A 120 -13.28 -25.20 -17.93
CA PHE A 120 -13.66 -23.93 -17.31
C PHE A 120 -15.01 -24.03 -16.59
N HIS A 121 -15.97 -24.80 -17.12
CA HIS A 121 -17.21 -25.08 -16.42
C HIS A 121 -16.96 -25.87 -15.12
N HIS A 122 -16.06 -26.85 -15.14
CA HIS A 122 -15.68 -27.60 -13.93
C HIS A 122 -15.04 -26.67 -12.88
N MET A 123 -14.12 -25.79 -13.29
CA MET A 123 -13.56 -24.77 -12.40
C MET A 123 -14.64 -23.84 -11.84
N GLY A 124 -15.58 -23.39 -12.67
CA GLY A 124 -16.73 -22.59 -12.24
C GLY A 124 -17.61 -23.32 -11.21
N ASN A 125 -17.86 -24.60 -11.40
CA ASN A 125 -18.58 -25.43 -10.43
C ASN A 125 -17.83 -25.53 -9.09
N LEU A 126 -16.51 -25.72 -9.11
CA LEU A 126 -15.71 -25.74 -7.86
C LEU A 126 -15.79 -24.40 -7.11
N ILE A 127 -15.79 -23.28 -7.82
CA ILE A 127 -15.98 -21.94 -7.22
C ILE A 127 -17.38 -21.84 -6.62
N TYR A 128 -18.40 -22.26 -7.37
CA TYR A 128 -19.79 -22.21 -6.92
C TYR A 128 -20.05 -23.11 -5.70
N GLU A 129 -19.48 -24.31 -5.66
CA GLU A 129 -19.73 -25.27 -4.58
C GLU A 129 -18.89 -24.98 -3.33
N HIS A 130 -17.63 -24.56 -3.52
CA HIS A 130 -16.65 -24.51 -2.43
C HIS A 130 -16.10 -23.10 -2.13
N ALA A 131 -16.45 -22.10 -2.92
CA ALA A 131 -16.12 -20.70 -2.66
C ALA A 131 -17.32 -19.78 -2.79
N PHE A 132 -18.55 -20.29 -2.66
CA PHE A 132 -19.71 -19.41 -2.64
C PHE A 132 -19.61 -18.40 -1.49
N PRO A 133 -19.78 -17.09 -1.72
CA PRO A 133 -19.69 -16.07 -0.69
C PRO A 133 -20.97 -16.07 0.17
N GLY A 134 -21.16 -17.15 0.94
CA GLY A 134 -22.30 -17.35 1.82
C GLY A 134 -22.29 -16.42 3.03
N LEU A 135 -23.43 -16.33 3.72
CA LEU A 135 -23.62 -15.40 4.85
C LEU A 135 -22.58 -15.58 5.96
N ARG A 136 -22.12 -16.82 6.20
CA ARG A 136 -21.09 -17.11 7.21
C ARG A 136 -19.77 -16.42 6.87
N ALA A 137 -19.31 -16.55 5.62
CA ALA A 137 -18.08 -15.91 5.17
C ALA A 137 -18.17 -14.39 5.20
N TRP A 138 -19.33 -13.82 4.80
CA TRP A 138 -19.59 -12.38 4.94
C TRP A 138 -19.48 -11.92 6.38
N LYS A 139 -20.09 -12.64 7.32
CA LYS A 139 -20.01 -12.34 8.75
C LYS A 139 -18.57 -12.39 9.26
N ILE A 140 -17.81 -13.45 8.93
CA ILE A 140 -16.41 -13.59 9.37
C ILE A 140 -15.58 -12.40 8.87
N PHE A 141 -15.63 -12.13 7.57
CA PHE A 141 -14.80 -11.10 6.94
C PHE A 141 -15.18 -9.69 7.42
N TRP A 142 -16.46 -9.33 7.40
CA TRP A 142 -16.89 -7.97 7.74
C TRP A 142 -16.93 -7.70 9.23
N LEU A 143 -17.18 -8.70 10.08
CA LEU A 143 -17.01 -8.53 11.51
C LEU A 143 -15.55 -8.22 11.83
N PHE A 144 -14.60 -8.93 11.20
CA PHE A 144 -13.18 -8.64 11.33
C PHE A 144 -12.84 -7.23 10.80
N PHE A 145 -13.31 -6.86 9.60
CA PHE A 145 -13.11 -5.53 9.02
C PHE A 145 -13.61 -4.41 9.95
N ILE A 146 -14.84 -4.52 10.43
CA ILE A 146 -15.46 -3.52 11.31
C ILE A 146 -14.77 -3.48 12.66
N PHE A 147 -14.43 -4.65 13.23
CA PHE A 147 -13.70 -4.74 14.47
C PHE A 147 -12.32 -4.05 14.37
N GLU A 148 -11.55 -4.30 13.31
CA GLU A 148 -10.28 -3.61 13.09
C GLU A 148 -10.46 -2.11 12.86
N GLY A 149 -11.56 -1.69 12.21
CA GLY A 149 -11.91 -0.27 12.09
C GLY A 149 -12.23 0.37 13.45
N ALA A 150 -12.93 -0.36 14.33
CA ALA A 150 -13.18 0.07 15.70
C ALA A 150 -11.87 0.14 16.52
N CYS A 151 -11.02 -0.89 16.42
CA CYS A 151 -9.69 -0.88 17.02
C CYS A 151 -8.85 0.30 16.53
N TYR A 152 -8.91 0.60 15.23
CA TYR A 152 -8.22 1.75 14.64
C TYR A 152 -8.62 3.05 15.33
N CYS A 153 -9.92 3.29 15.51
CA CYS A 153 -10.46 4.54 16.04
C CYS A 153 -10.43 4.65 17.57
N LEU A 154 -10.57 3.53 18.29
CA LEU A 154 -10.86 3.53 19.73
C LEU A 154 -9.67 3.13 20.61
N LEU A 155 -8.75 2.29 20.11
CA LEU A 155 -7.61 1.84 20.91
C LEU A 155 -6.50 2.90 20.95
N PRO A 156 -5.64 2.86 21.99
CA PRO A 156 -4.55 3.82 22.12
C PRO A 156 -3.59 3.78 20.92
N GLY A 157 -3.06 4.94 20.56
CA GLY A 157 -2.21 5.11 19.40
C GLY A 157 -1.36 6.37 19.49
N VAL A 158 -0.49 6.54 18.50
CA VAL A 158 0.35 7.73 18.37
C VAL A 158 -0.08 8.52 17.14
N TYR A 159 0.31 9.79 17.09
CA TYR A 159 0.12 10.62 15.91
C TYR A 159 1.44 10.83 15.17
N THR A 160 1.35 10.87 13.86
CA THR A 160 2.44 11.22 12.95
C THR A 160 1.95 12.15 11.85
N TYR A 161 2.88 12.78 11.14
CA TYR A 161 2.58 13.63 9.99
C TYR A 161 3.10 12.99 8.71
N GLY A 162 2.26 12.99 7.68
CA GLY A 162 2.69 12.59 6.34
C GLY A 162 3.52 13.67 5.64
N LYS A 163 3.85 13.41 4.37
CA LYS A 163 4.56 14.38 3.53
C LYS A 163 3.68 15.60 3.22
N PRO A 164 4.30 16.77 2.94
CA PRO A 164 3.60 17.93 2.40
C PRO A 164 2.86 17.57 1.12
N LEU A 165 1.59 17.96 1.02
CA LEU A 165 0.75 17.73 -0.16
C LEU A 165 0.69 19.01 -1.00
N ALA A 166 1.18 18.90 -2.25
CA ALA A 166 1.27 20.05 -3.16
C ALA A 166 -0.09 20.71 -3.42
N HIS A 167 -1.15 19.92 -3.57
CA HIS A 167 -2.50 20.40 -3.88
C HIS A 167 -3.25 21.06 -2.71
N THR A 168 -2.61 21.14 -1.55
CA THR A 168 -3.14 21.81 -0.36
C THR A 168 -2.10 22.78 0.20
N ASP A 169 -1.36 23.45 -0.68
CA ASP A 169 -0.33 24.44 -0.32
C ASP A 169 0.71 23.92 0.68
N GLY A 170 1.11 22.66 0.53
CA GLY A 170 2.10 22.02 1.40
C GLY A 170 1.58 21.57 2.76
N LYS A 171 0.25 21.62 3.01
CA LYS A 171 -0.36 21.08 4.23
C LYS A 171 0.06 19.62 4.45
N ARG A 172 0.37 19.29 5.70
CA ARG A 172 0.69 17.92 6.13
C ARG A 172 -0.52 17.32 6.83
N LEU A 173 -0.95 16.15 6.36
CA LEU A 173 -2.02 15.41 7.01
C LEU A 173 -1.49 14.72 8.28
N ARG A 174 -2.29 14.78 9.33
CA ARG A 174 -2.05 14.08 10.59
C ARG A 174 -2.68 12.68 10.52
N TYR A 175 -1.94 11.67 10.91
CA TYR A 175 -2.35 10.26 10.88
C TYR A 175 -2.33 9.67 12.28
N TYR A 176 -3.38 8.91 12.62
CA TYR A 176 -3.45 8.15 13.87
C TYR A 176 -2.93 6.73 13.64
N CYS A 177 -2.10 6.25 14.57
CA CYS A 177 -1.39 4.99 14.44
C CYS A 177 -1.58 4.13 15.71
N SER A 178 -2.62 3.29 15.70
CA SER A 178 -3.04 2.38 16.78
C SER A 178 -2.69 0.91 16.51
N GLY A 179 -1.86 0.63 15.50
CA GLY A 179 -1.66 -0.71 14.94
C GLY A 179 -1.11 -1.72 15.93
N MET A 180 -0.22 -1.29 16.80
CA MET A 180 0.30 -2.14 17.87
C MET A 180 -0.82 -2.61 18.82
N TRP A 181 -1.62 -1.69 19.36
CA TRP A 181 -2.73 -2.07 20.25
C TRP A 181 -3.82 -2.85 19.52
N SER A 182 -4.10 -2.50 18.25
CA SER A 182 -5.01 -3.26 17.41
C SER A 182 -4.54 -4.71 17.30
N PHE A 183 -3.29 -4.94 16.88
CA PHE A 183 -2.75 -6.28 16.66
C PHE A 183 -2.81 -7.16 17.91
N TYR A 184 -2.29 -6.69 19.05
CA TYR A 184 -2.28 -7.51 20.28
C TYR A 184 -3.70 -7.73 20.85
N THR A 185 -4.60 -6.77 20.69
CA THR A 185 -6.00 -6.95 21.11
C THR A 185 -6.70 -7.98 20.24
N THR A 186 -6.47 -7.96 18.92
CA THR A 186 -6.96 -8.96 17.97
C THR A 186 -6.45 -10.35 18.33
N ILE A 187 -5.15 -10.50 18.61
CA ILE A 187 -4.56 -11.78 19.03
C ILE A 187 -5.24 -12.29 20.30
N LEU A 188 -5.39 -11.44 21.32
CA LEU A 188 -6.01 -11.81 22.59
C LEU A 188 -7.46 -12.26 22.38
N ILE A 189 -8.26 -11.46 21.67
CA ILE A 189 -9.69 -11.77 21.45
C ILE A 189 -9.84 -13.05 20.64
N VAL A 190 -9.09 -13.22 19.56
CA VAL A 190 -9.14 -14.44 18.74
C VAL A 190 -8.71 -15.66 19.55
N ALA A 191 -7.68 -15.55 20.39
CA ALA A 191 -7.25 -16.63 21.27
C ALA A 191 -8.34 -17.01 22.30
N LEU A 192 -9.00 -16.01 22.92
CA LEU A 192 -10.11 -16.24 23.85
C LEU A 192 -11.31 -16.89 23.14
N LEU A 193 -11.68 -16.40 21.94
CA LEU A 193 -12.77 -16.98 21.16
C LEU A 193 -12.50 -18.44 20.77
N HIS A 194 -11.23 -18.78 20.48
CA HIS A 194 -10.83 -20.15 20.21
C HIS A 194 -10.87 -21.02 21.48
N TYR A 195 -10.32 -20.52 22.59
CA TYR A 195 -10.27 -21.22 23.87
C TYR A 195 -11.65 -21.53 24.44
N PHE A 196 -12.58 -20.57 24.36
CA PHE A 196 -13.98 -20.75 24.80
C PHE A 196 -14.87 -21.42 23.76
N GLU A 197 -14.29 -21.92 22.66
CA GLU A 197 -15.00 -22.60 21.55
C GLU A 197 -16.09 -21.77 20.86
N ILE A 198 -16.12 -20.44 21.06
CA ILE A 198 -17.07 -19.52 20.41
C ILE A 198 -16.76 -19.39 18.92
N PHE A 199 -15.47 -19.31 18.57
CA PHE A 199 -15.01 -19.31 17.19
C PHE A 199 -13.70 -20.08 17.09
N LYS A 200 -13.77 -21.28 16.52
CA LYS A 200 -12.58 -22.11 16.30
C LYS A 200 -11.71 -21.51 15.21
N LEU A 201 -10.47 -21.17 15.52
CA LEU A 201 -9.59 -20.40 14.63
C LEU A 201 -9.34 -21.10 13.28
N TYR A 202 -9.29 -22.44 13.27
CA TYR A 202 -9.09 -23.22 12.05
C TYR A 202 -10.21 -23.07 11.01
N VAL A 203 -11.37 -22.51 11.39
CA VAL A 203 -12.44 -22.12 10.45
C VAL A 203 -11.92 -21.18 9.37
N LEU A 204 -10.89 -20.36 9.64
CA LEU A 204 -10.30 -19.49 8.61
C LEU A 204 -9.67 -20.29 7.44
N ILE A 205 -9.13 -21.48 7.71
CA ILE A 205 -8.58 -22.33 6.65
C ILE A 205 -9.68 -23.15 6.00
N ASP A 206 -10.64 -23.66 6.79
CA ASP A 206 -11.72 -24.51 6.27
C ASP A 206 -12.70 -23.70 5.38
N GLU A 207 -12.90 -22.41 5.68
CA GLU A 207 -13.73 -21.46 4.92
C GLU A 207 -12.88 -20.54 4.03
N PHE A 208 -11.66 -20.93 3.66
CA PHE A 208 -10.75 -20.06 2.90
C PHE A 208 -11.36 -19.62 1.56
N GLY A 209 -11.94 -20.54 0.79
CA GLY A 209 -12.57 -20.25 -0.50
C GLY A 209 -13.68 -19.19 -0.38
N PRO A 210 -14.70 -19.40 0.47
CA PRO A 210 -15.77 -18.43 0.69
C PRO A 210 -15.27 -17.07 1.21
N ILE A 211 -14.32 -17.06 2.15
CA ILE A 211 -13.71 -15.81 2.66
C ILE A 211 -12.99 -15.06 1.52
N MET A 212 -12.27 -15.79 0.66
CA MET A 212 -11.60 -15.21 -0.49
C MET A 212 -12.58 -14.56 -1.47
N SER A 213 -13.70 -15.23 -1.75
CA SER A 213 -14.75 -14.67 -2.60
C SER A 213 -15.38 -13.41 -2.00
N VAL A 214 -15.65 -13.41 -0.68
CA VAL A 214 -16.13 -12.21 0.02
C VAL A 214 -15.13 -11.07 -0.07
N ALA A 215 -13.83 -11.33 0.11
CA ALA A 215 -12.79 -10.31 -0.01
C ALA A 215 -12.71 -9.74 -1.42
N ILE A 216 -12.79 -10.58 -2.46
CA ILE A 216 -12.84 -10.16 -3.87
C ILE A 216 -14.06 -9.26 -4.12
N CYS A 217 -15.26 -9.72 -3.74
CA CYS A 217 -16.50 -8.94 -3.89
C CYS A 217 -16.43 -7.62 -3.13
N SER A 218 -15.89 -7.64 -1.90
CA SER A 218 -15.73 -6.45 -1.07
C SER A 218 -14.73 -5.46 -1.67
N GLY A 219 -13.64 -5.95 -2.28
CA GLY A 219 -12.67 -5.13 -2.99
C GLY A 219 -13.32 -4.35 -4.14
N PHE A 220 -14.13 -5.00 -4.98
CA PHE A 220 -14.90 -4.32 -6.03
C PHE A 220 -15.92 -3.34 -5.44
N LEU A 221 -16.73 -3.78 -4.47
CA LEU A 221 -17.79 -2.97 -3.87
C LEU A 221 -17.24 -1.69 -3.23
N ILE A 222 -16.19 -1.80 -2.40
CA ILE A 222 -15.56 -0.65 -1.74
C ILE A 222 -14.94 0.28 -2.77
N SER A 223 -14.34 -0.24 -3.84
CA SER A 223 -13.77 0.60 -4.91
C SER A 223 -14.83 1.39 -5.66
N ILE A 224 -15.99 0.78 -5.95
CA ILE A 224 -17.14 1.46 -6.58
C ILE A 224 -17.64 2.58 -5.67
N ILE A 225 -17.83 2.27 -4.38
CA ILE A 225 -18.28 3.27 -3.39
C ILE A 225 -17.25 4.41 -3.27
N ALA A 226 -15.96 4.09 -3.19
CA ALA A 226 -14.89 5.06 -3.10
C ALA A 226 -14.87 6.01 -4.30
N TYR A 227 -14.95 5.46 -5.51
CA TYR A 227 -14.95 6.22 -6.75
C TYR A 227 -16.17 7.15 -6.86
N LEU A 228 -17.38 6.61 -6.66
CA LEU A 228 -18.62 7.40 -6.72
C LEU A 228 -18.70 8.46 -5.61
N SER A 229 -18.22 8.14 -4.40
CA SER A 229 -18.15 9.08 -3.28
C SER A 229 -17.22 10.25 -3.58
N ALA A 230 -16.07 10.01 -4.20
CA ALA A 230 -15.14 11.06 -4.58
C ALA A 230 -15.76 12.02 -5.61
N LEU A 231 -16.40 11.47 -6.64
CA LEU A 231 -17.12 12.27 -7.66
C LEU A 231 -18.26 13.09 -7.05
N TYR A 232 -19.07 12.46 -6.20
CA TYR A 232 -20.20 13.14 -5.56
C TYR A 232 -19.76 14.29 -4.64
N ARG A 233 -18.60 14.15 -3.97
CA ARG A 233 -18.06 15.16 -3.06
C ARG A 233 -17.20 16.23 -3.75
N GLY A 234 -16.91 16.10 -5.05
CA GLY A 234 -15.96 17.00 -5.70
C GLY A 234 -14.52 16.83 -5.18
N ALA A 235 -14.16 15.62 -4.72
CA ALA A 235 -12.86 15.31 -4.09
C ALA A 235 -11.85 14.70 -5.08
N GLU A 236 -12.09 14.85 -6.38
CA GLU A 236 -11.26 14.31 -7.44
C GLU A 236 -9.85 14.89 -7.42
N TYR A 237 -8.88 14.05 -7.70
CA TYR A 237 -7.47 14.40 -7.76
C TYR A 237 -6.81 13.70 -8.95
N ARG A 238 -6.06 14.45 -9.77
CA ARG A 238 -5.27 13.93 -10.91
C ARG A 238 -6.05 12.92 -11.76
N MET A 239 -7.22 13.28 -12.24
CA MET A 239 -8.08 12.46 -13.10
C MET A 239 -7.60 12.54 -14.55
N THR A 240 -7.59 11.40 -15.25
CA THR A 240 -7.17 11.30 -16.66
C THR A 240 -8.33 11.46 -17.63
N GLY A 241 -9.58 11.33 -17.16
CA GLY A 241 -10.78 11.34 -17.99
C GLY A 241 -11.12 9.97 -18.58
N HIS A 242 -10.31 8.93 -18.32
CA HIS A 242 -10.59 7.56 -18.73
C HIS A 242 -11.15 6.76 -17.56
N LEU A 243 -12.46 6.48 -17.61
CA LEU A 243 -13.21 5.81 -16.52
C LEU A 243 -12.50 4.57 -15.95
N LEU A 244 -12.10 3.61 -16.79
CA LEU A 244 -11.49 2.36 -16.32
C LEU A 244 -10.14 2.60 -15.63
N TYR A 245 -9.34 3.51 -16.16
CA TYR A 245 -8.04 3.88 -15.59
C TYR A 245 -8.19 4.65 -14.28
N ASP A 246 -9.08 5.64 -14.26
CA ASP A 246 -9.34 6.44 -13.06
C ASP A 246 -10.02 5.62 -11.95
N PHE A 247 -10.85 4.64 -12.29
CA PHE A 247 -11.38 3.67 -11.33
C PHE A 247 -10.27 2.80 -10.73
N PHE A 248 -9.36 2.32 -11.58
CA PHE A 248 -8.23 1.50 -11.15
C PHE A 248 -7.26 2.24 -10.24
N MET A 249 -6.82 3.43 -10.67
CA MET A 249 -5.88 4.27 -9.93
C MET A 249 -6.53 4.99 -8.75
N GLY A 250 -7.81 5.35 -8.86
CA GLY A 250 -8.60 6.02 -7.83
C GLY A 250 -8.91 7.47 -8.15
N ALA A 251 -9.98 7.98 -7.55
CA ALA A 251 -10.43 9.36 -7.75
C ALA A 251 -9.94 10.32 -6.66
N GLU A 252 -9.80 9.87 -5.42
CA GLU A 252 -9.39 10.72 -4.29
C GLU A 252 -8.01 10.30 -3.76
N LEU A 253 -7.24 11.26 -3.26
CA LEU A 253 -5.94 10.95 -2.67
C LEU A 253 -6.08 10.27 -1.30
N ASN A 254 -6.61 10.95 -0.28
CA ASN A 254 -6.62 10.44 1.10
C ASN A 254 -8.03 10.52 1.72
N PRO A 255 -8.95 9.62 1.35
CA PRO A 255 -10.29 9.57 1.91
C PRO A 255 -10.26 9.30 3.41
N ARG A 256 -11.12 10.02 4.15
CA ARG A 256 -11.17 9.97 5.61
C ARG A 256 -12.59 9.84 6.15
N MET A 257 -12.71 9.20 7.30
CA MET A 257 -13.97 9.04 8.03
C MET A 257 -13.80 9.37 9.52
N PHE A 258 -14.85 9.91 10.14
CA PHE A 258 -14.88 10.27 11.56
C PHE A 258 -13.78 11.24 12.03
N GLY A 259 -13.11 11.94 11.11
CA GLY A 259 -12.00 12.85 11.41
C GLY A 259 -10.69 12.18 11.84
N ILE A 260 -10.66 10.85 12.01
CA ILE A 260 -9.49 10.09 12.50
C ILE A 260 -9.06 8.97 11.55
N LEU A 261 -10.01 8.25 10.95
CA LEU A 261 -9.73 7.09 10.10
C LEU A 261 -9.31 7.55 8.72
N ASP A 262 -8.10 7.18 8.31
CA ASP A 262 -7.61 7.30 6.95
C ASP A 262 -7.62 5.91 6.31
N PHE A 263 -8.35 5.76 5.20
CA PHE A 263 -8.63 4.43 4.63
C PHE A 263 -7.38 3.73 4.09
N LYS A 264 -6.39 4.47 3.60
CA LYS A 264 -5.14 3.87 3.15
C LYS A 264 -4.36 3.34 4.33
N MET A 265 -4.15 4.16 5.37
CA MET A 265 -3.46 3.71 6.59
C MET A 265 -4.16 2.52 7.24
N PHE A 266 -5.49 2.53 7.27
CA PHE A 266 -6.28 1.43 7.81
C PHE A 266 -6.04 0.12 7.04
N LEU A 267 -6.20 0.15 5.71
CA LEU A 267 -6.09 -1.04 4.88
C LEU A 267 -4.65 -1.52 4.70
N GLU A 268 -3.65 -0.66 4.75
CA GLU A 268 -2.25 -1.04 4.48
C GLU A 268 -1.65 -1.94 5.57
N VAL A 269 -2.16 -1.83 6.80
CA VAL A 269 -1.66 -2.62 7.94
C VAL A 269 -2.68 -3.65 8.43
N ARG A 270 -3.91 -3.23 8.75
CA ARG A 270 -4.83 -4.02 9.58
C ARG A 270 -5.27 -5.30 8.91
N LEU A 271 -5.81 -5.20 7.71
CA LEU A 271 -6.34 -6.35 7.00
C LEU A 271 -5.24 -7.32 6.51
N PRO A 272 -4.29 -6.88 5.68
CA PRO A 272 -3.43 -7.81 4.95
C PRO A 272 -2.57 -8.65 5.89
N TRP A 273 -1.87 -7.99 6.82
CA TRP A 273 -0.88 -8.66 7.67
C TRP A 273 -1.51 -9.40 8.85
N PHE A 274 -2.62 -8.89 9.41
CA PHE A 274 -3.25 -9.58 10.54
C PHE A 274 -4.01 -10.82 10.05
N MET A 275 -4.64 -10.78 8.86
CA MET A 275 -5.21 -11.99 8.25
C MET A 275 -4.14 -13.00 7.88
N LEU A 276 -3.01 -12.56 7.28
CA LEU A 276 -1.90 -13.45 6.93
C LEU A 276 -1.35 -14.17 8.18
N PHE A 277 -1.20 -13.45 9.29
CA PHE A 277 -0.85 -14.05 10.58
C PHE A 277 -1.97 -14.97 11.11
N GLY A 278 -3.22 -14.53 11.05
CA GLY A 278 -4.39 -15.30 11.45
C GLY A 278 -4.49 -16.66 10.73
N PHE A 279 -4.21 -16.71 9.43
CA PHE A 279 -4.15 -17.97 8.68
C PHE A 279 -3.04 -18.90 9.20
N SER A 280 -1.85 -18.38 9.50
CA SER A 280 -0.77 -19.21 10.06
C SER A 280 -1.14 -19.82 11.42
N CYS A 281 -1.78 -19.03 12.30
CA CYS A 281 -2.29 -19.51 13.57
C CYS A 281 -3.45 -20.50 13.40
N ALA A 282 -4.33 -20.28 12.41
CA ALA A 282 -5.41 -21.19 12.07
C ALA A 282 -4.89 -22.54 11.60
N THR A 283 -3.84 -22.57 10.78
CA THR A 283 -3.16 -23.81 10.40
C THR A 283 -2.54 -24.52 11.60
N ALA A 284 -1.90 -23.79 12.51
CA ALA A 284 -1.36 -24.36 13.75
C ALA A 284 -2.46 -24.97 14.63
N ALA A 285 -3.55 -24.24 14.87
CA ALA A 285 -4.70 -24.73 15.63
C ALA A 285 -5.32 -25.98 14.97
N ARG A 286 -5.42 -26.00 13.63
CA ARG A 286 -5.96 -27.15 12.89
C ARG A 286 -5.06 -28.38 13.00
N GLN A 287 -3.74 -28.21 12.93
CA GLN A 287 -2.80 -29.32 13.12
C GLN A 287 -2.87 -29.88 14.54
N TYR A 288 -2.93 -29.01 15.55
CA TYR A 288 -3.06 -29.43 16.93
C TYR A 288 -4.35 -30.24 17.15
N GLU A 289 -5.49 -29.77 16.62
CA GLU A 289 -6.78 -30.48 16.69
C GLU A 289 -6.73 -31.86 16.01
N ARG A 290 -6.11 -31.94 14.82
CA ARG A 290 -6.10 -33.17 14.00
C ARG A 290 -5.05 -34.20 14.45
N TYR A 291 -3.89 -33.73 14.90
CA TYR A 291 -2.71 -34.56 15.12
C TYR A 291 -2.20 -34.56 16.57
N GLY A 292 -2.70 -33.67 17.43
CA GLY A 292 -2.21 -33.49 18.80
C GLY A 292 -0.88 -32.74 18.91
N TYR A 293 -0.32 -32.26 17.79
CA TYR A 293 0.92 -31.48 17.74
C TYR A 293 0.93 -30.52 16.56
N VAL A 294 1.83 -29.54 16.59
CA VAL A 294 2.09 -28.59 15.49
C VAL A 294 3.46 -28.88 14.90
N SER A 295 3.54 -28.95 13.58
CA SER A 295 4.82 -29.19 12.90
C SER A 295 5.76 -28.00 13.02
N THR A 296 7.07 -28.27 13.03
CA THR A 296 8.11 -27.23 13.13
C THR A 296 8.07 -26.24 11.94
N GLU A 297 7.63 -26.69 10.77
CA GLU A 297 7.40 -25.87 9.57
C GLU A 297 6.29 -24.85 9.79
N VAL A 298 5.18 -25.28 10.40
CA VAL A 298 4.08 -24.37 10.73
C VAL A 298 4.50 -23.41 11.84
N LEU A 299 5.24 -23.86 12.86
CA LEU A 299 5.81 -22.97 13.87
C LEU A 299 6.74 -21.91 13.26
N PHE A 300 7.52 -22.27 12.23
CA PHE A 300 8.37 -21.33 11.49
C PHE A 300 7.52 -20.25 10.80
N ILE A 301 6.46 -20.65 10.10
CA ILE A 301 5.57 -19.70 9.42
C ILE A 301 4.79 -18.83 10.40
N VAL A 302 4.32 -19.37 11.53
CA VAL A 302 3.68 -18.58 12.60
C VAL A 302 4.63 -17.52 13.13
N MET A 303 5.89 -17.88 13.44
CA MET A 303 6.91 -16.92 13.85
C MET A 303 7.18 -15.88 12.75
N ALA A 304 7.35 -16.33 11.50
CA ALA A 304 7.67 -15.48 10.37
C ALA A 304 6.60 -14.43 10.09
N HIS A 305 5.33 -14.86 10.01
CA HIS A 305 4.18 -13.96 9.82
C HIS A 305 3.94 -13.08 11.05
N PHE A 306 4.13 -13.58 12.28
CA PHE A 306 4.06 -12.76 13.49
C PHE A 306 5.08 -11.62 13.45
N LEU A 307 6.35 -11.93 13.19
CA LEU A 307 7.42 -10.93 13.16
C LEU A 307 7.17 -9.86 12.10
N TYR A 308 6.67 -10.26 10.93
CA TYR A 308 6.34 -9.34 9.83
C TYR A 308 5.14 -8.45 10.20
N ALA A 309 4.00 -9.04 10.59
CA ALA A 309 2.79 -8.29 10.96
C ALA A 309 3.04 -7.37 12.17
N ASN A 310 3.77 -7.86 13.17
CA ASN A 310 4.15 -7.08 14.33
C ASN A 310 5.07 -5.91 13.96
N ALA A 311 6.01 -6.08 13.01
CA ALA A 311 6.85 -4.97 12.55
C ALA A 311 6.05 -3.90 11.81
N CYS A 312 5.09 -4.28 10.96
CA CYS A 312 4.15 -3.35 10.33
C CYS A 312 3.31 -2.60 11.37
N ALA A 313 2.78 -3.30 12.38
CA ALA A 313 1.99 -2.71 13.47
C ALA A 313 2.82 -1.78 14.38
N LYS A 314 4.06 -2.17 14.68
CA LYS A 314 5.03 -1.42 15.48
C LYS A 314 5.50 -0.15 14.76
N GLY A 315 5.77 -0.25 13.46
CA GLY A 315 6.31 0.81 12.62
C GLY A 315 5.26 1.57 11.82
N GLU A 316 3.98 1.46 12.18
CA GLU A 316 2.87 2.05 11.43
C GLU A 316 3.07 3.56 11.19
N GLU A 317 3.59 4.30 12.17
CA GLU A 317 3.84 5.73 12.03
C GLU A 317 4.84 6.11 10.92
N LEU A 318 5.63 5.12 10.47
CA LEU A 318 6.63 5.28 9.42
C LEU A 318 6.01 5.16 8.02
N ILE A 319 4.83 4.53 7.93
CA ILE A 319 4.09 4.31 6.68
C ILE A 319 3.53 5.62 6.13
N ALA A 320 3.19 6.59 6.99
CA ALA A 320 2.60 7.88 6.57
C ALA A 320 3.46 8.69 5.56
N THR A 321 4.73 8.33 5.41
CA THR A 321 5.68 8.99 4.49
C THR A 321 5.96 8.20 3.20
N THR A 322 5.35 7.02 3.06
CA THR A 322 5.50 6.16 1.88
C THR A 322 4.82 6.77 0.66
N TRP A 323 5.12 6.19 -0.50
CA TRP A 323 4.52 6.60 -1.77
C TRP A 323 3.01 6.35 -1.80
N ASP A 324 2.57 5.23 -1.24
CA ASP A 324 1.18 4.78 -1.30
C ASP A 324 0.27 5.74 -0.51
N ILE A 325 0.76 6.26 0.62
CA ILE A 325 0.07 7.30 1.38
C ILE A 325 0.19 8.68 0.72
N ALA A 326 1.41 9.10 0.36
CA ALA A 326 1.66 10.49 -0.03
C ALA A 326 1.26 10.84 -1.47
N TYR A 327 1.24 9.87 -2.38
CA TYR A 327 1.08 10.13 -3.81
C TYR A 327 0.03 9.25 -4.47
N GLU A 328 0.06 7.94 -4.24
CA GLU A 328 -0.85 7.00 -4.93
C GLU A 328 -2.31 7.32 -4.60
N LYS A 329 -3.25 7.26 -5.54
CA LYS A 329 -4.67 7.54 -5.23
C LYS A 329 -5.35 6.31 -4.63
N TRP A 330 -6.42 6.50 -3.87
CA TRP A 330 -7.16 5.38 -3.27
C TRP A 330 -8.17 4.81 -4.27
N GLY A 331 -7.67 3.96 -5.17
CA GLY A 331 -8.45 3.27 -6.20
C GLY A 331 -8.53 1.77 -6.03
N PHE A 332 -9.14 1.10 -7.01
CA PHE A 332 -9.28 -0.35 -7.02
C PHE A 332 -7.95 -1.07 -6.79
N MET A 333 -6.85 -0.59 -7.38
CA MET A 333 -5.53 -1.19 -7.20
C MET A 333 -5.17 -1.33 -5.72
N LEU A 334 -5.18 -0.24 -4.95
CA LEU A 334 -4.82 -0.29 -3.52
C LEU A 334 -5.88 -0.97 -2.67
N ILE A 335 -7.17 -0.74 -2.96
CA ILE A 335 -8.29 -1.31 -2.22
C ILE A 335 -8.29 -2.83 -2.36
N PHE A 336 -8.36 -3.34 -3.59
CA PHE A 336 -8.38 -4.76 -3.87
C PHE A 336 -7.11 -5.46 -3.37
N TRP A 337 -5.94 -4.84 -3.58
CA TRP A 337 -4.68 -5.44 -3.16
C TRP A 337 -4.57 -5.61 -1.65
N ASN A 338 -4.97 -4.61 -0.86
CA ASN A 338 -4.91 -4.69 0.60
C ASN A 338 -6.03 -5.55 1.22
N ILE A 339 -7.20 -5.58 0.60
CA ILE A 339 -8.37 -6.34 1.10
C ILE A 339 -8.30 -7.81 0.72
N ALA A 340 -7.91 -8.11 -0.52
CA ALA A 340 -7.93 -9.45 -1.09
C ALA A 340 -6.55 -9.94 -1.53
N GLY A 341 -5.82 -9.14 -2.32
CA GLY A 341 -4.57 -9.54 -2.96
C GLY A 341 -3.51 -10.08 -1.99
N VAL A 342 -2.98 -9.22 -1.12
CA VAL A 342 -1.94 -9.57 -0.13
C VAL A 342 -2.37 -10.71 0.80
N PRO A 343 -3.46 -10.60 1.59
CA PRO A 343 -3.75 -11.58 2.63
C PRO A 343 -4.04 -12.98 2.07
N LEU A 344 -4.63 -13.07 0.87
CA LEU A 344 -5.14 -14.32 0.32
C LEU A 344 -4.26 -14.90 -0.80
N SER A 345 -3.33 -14.12 -1.36
CA SER A 345 -2.36 -14.64 -2.33
C SER A 345 -0.99 -14.91 -1.70
N TYR A 346 -0.64 -14.25 -0.60
CA TYR A 346 0.66 -14.50 0.07
C TYR A 346 0.60 -15.69 1.03
N CYS A 347 -0.60 -16.11 1.45
CA CYS A 347 -0.80 -17.20 2.39
C CYS A 347 -0.73 -18.61 1.76
N HIS A 348 -0.42 -18.74 0.46
CA HIS A 348 -0.39 -20.05 -0.20
C HIS A 348 0.60 -21.03 0.42
N CYS A 349 1.69 -20.55 1.04
CA CYS A 349 2.55 -21.38 1.87
C CYS A 349 1.76 -22.01 3.03
N THR A 350 0.95 -21.21 3.73
CA THR A 350 0.14 -21.63 4.88
C THR A 350 -0.95 -22.63 4.47
N ILE A 351 -1.63 -22.38 3.35
CA ILE A 351 -2.64 -23.29 2.80
C ILE A 351 -2.01 -24.64 2.45
N TYR A 352 -0.84 -24.62 1.81
CA TYR A 352 -0.13 -25.84 1.44
C TYR A 352 0.26 -26.67 2.67
N LEU A 353 0.90 -26.03 3.67
CA LEU A 353 1.30 -26.67 4.93
C LEU A 353 0.11 -27.25 5.71
N ALA A 354 -1.07 -26.64 5.56
CA ALA A 354 -2.28 -27.10 6.23
C ALA A 354 -2.82 -28.41 5.65
N ASN A 355 -2.53 -28.72 4.38
CA ASN A 355 -3.11 -29.85 3.65
C ASN A 355 -2.10 -30.95 3.27
N HIS A 356 -0.80 -30.65 3.23
CA HIS A 356 0.23 -31.57 2.69
C HIS A 356 1.34 -31.88 3.71
N LEU A 357 0.99 -32.16 4.98
CA LEU A 357 1.97 -32.36 6.06
C LEU A 357 2.99 -33.48 5.76
N SER A 358 2.58 -34.59 5.16
CA SER A 358 3.46 -35.71 4.84
C SER A 358 4.54 -35.37 3.80
N ASP A 359 4.28 -34.38 2.94
CA ASP A 359 5.22 -33.96 1.89
C ASP A 359 6.38 -33.14 2.42
N ILE A 360 6.19 -32.52 3.58
CA ILE A 360 7.09 -31.51 4.14
C ILE A 360 7.83 -32.01 5.38
N THR A 361 7.39 -33.10 6.04
CA THR A 361 8.08 -33.60 7.24
C THR A 361 9.08 -34.73 6.97
N ASN A 362 9.07 -35.31 5.77
CA ASN A 362 9.79 -36.54 5.46
C ASN A 362 10.97 -36.29 4.50
N TYR A 363 12.04 -35.64 4.99
CA TYR A 363 13.28 -35.46 4.23
C TYR A 363 14.53 -35.52 5.13
N THR A 364 15.63 -36.06 4.60
CA THR A 364 16.83 -36.46 5.35
C THR A 364 17.47 -35.34 6.17
N TYR A 365 17.49 -34.11 5.65
CA TYR A 365 18.16 -32.96 6.28
C TYR A 365 17.21 -32.01 7.00
N ARG A 366 16.03 -32.51 7.42
CA ARG A 366 14.96 -31.70 7.99
C ARG A 366 15.38 -30.84 9.17
N THR A 367 15.91 -31.45 10.22
CA THR A 367 16.29 -30.72 11.44
C THR A 367 17.35 -29.67 11.16
N SER A 368 18.37 -29.99 10.35
CA SER A 368 19.43 -29.06 9.99
C SER A 368 18.92 -27.89 9.16
N LEU A 369 18.07 -28.14 8.16
CA LEU A 369 17.49 -27.09 7.33
C LEU A 369 16.60 -26.16 8.16
N LEU A 370 15.71 -26.72 8.99
CA LEU A 370 14.84 -25.93 9.86
C LEU A 370 15.65 -25.08 10.84
N THR A 371 16.66 -25.67 11.47
CA THR A 371 17.53 -24.94 12.42
C THR A 371 18.22 -23.76 11.71
N LEU A 372 18.75 -24.00 10.51
CA LEU A 372 19.34 -22.95 9.69
C LEU A 372 18.30 -21.87 9.34
N LEU A 373 17.09 -22.25 8.92
CA LEU A 373 16.03 -21.31 8.56
C LEU A 373 15.60 -20.44 9.75
N PHE A 374 15.36 -21.01 10.94
CA PHE A 374 15.03 -20.22 12.13
C PHE A 374 16.13 -19.21 12.49
N ILE A 375 17.39 -19.66 12.55
CA ILE A 375 18.52 -18.81 12.92
C ILE A 375 18.71 -17.70 11.87
N SER A 376 18.77 -18.07 10.59
CA SER A 376 18.99 -17.10 9.53
C SER A 376 17.81 -16.13 9.37
N TYR A 377 16.56 -16.57 9.56
CA TYR A 377 15.40 -15.69 9.55
C TYR A 377 15.45 -14.65 10.67
N LEU A 378 15.81 -15.03 11.90
CA LEU A 378 15.93 -14.09 13.00
C LEU A 378 17.06 -13.07 12.78
N ILE A 379 18.19 -13.51 12.20
CA ILE A 379 19.29 -12.61 11.82
C ILE A 379 18.82 -11.63 10.75
N VAL A 380 18.19 -12.12 9.67
CA VAL A 380 17.72 -11.26 8.57
C VAL A 380 16.61 -10.33 9.04
N TYR A 381 15.74 -10.78 9.94
CA TYR A 381 14.75 -9.92 10.63
C TYR A 381 15.43 -8.80 11.41
N TRP A 382 16.49 -9.10 12.16
CA TRP A 382 17.26 -8.07 12.86
C TRP A 382 17.84 -7.03 11.90
N ILE A 383 18.43 -7.46 10.79
CA ILE A 383 18.95 -6.57 9.74
C ILE A 383 17.82 -5.70 9.17
N TRP A 384 16.69 -6.31 8.82
CA TRP A 384 15.56 -5.61 8.20
C TRP A 384 14.89 -4.59 9.12
N ASP A 385 14.56 -4.95 10.36
CA ASP A 385 13.91 -4.06 11.33
C ASP A 385 14.84 -2.89 11.69
N THR A 386 16.14 -3.17 11.92
CA THR A 386 17.11 -2.11 12.24
C THR A 386 17.48 -1.26 11.02
N ALA A 387 17.57 -1.80 9.81
CA ALA A 387 17.77 -1.01 8.59
C ALA A 387 16.62 -0.04 8.37
N ASN A 388 15.37 -0.51 8.42
CA ASN A 388 14.23 0.40 8.28
C ASN A 388 14.21 1.45 9.38
N SER A 389 14.53 1.06 10.62
CA SER A 389 14.57 2.02 11.71
C SER A 389 15.69 3.05 11.59
N GLN A 390 16.90 2.67 11.16
CA GLN A 390 18.02 3.61 10.94
C GLN A 390 17.65 4.65 9.88
N LYS A 391 17.06 4.22 8.76
CA LYS A 391 16.56 5.11 7.70
C LYS A 391 15.50 6.08 8.24
N ASN A 392 14.51 5.55 8.95
CA ASN A 392 13.36 6.33 9.39
C ASN A 392 13.71 7.27 10.54
N LEU A 393 14.52 6.84 11.51
CA LEU A 393 14.99 7.69 12.61
C LEU A 393 15.93 8.79 12.10
N PHE A 394 16.79 8.48 11.12
CA PHE A 394 17.60 9.51 10.45
C PHE A 394 16.72 10.61 9.86
N ARG A 395 15.69 10.24 9.09
CA ARG A 395 14.74 11.21 8.49
C ARG A 395 13.94 11.97 9.54
N ALA A 396 13.45 11.27 10.57
CA ALA A 396 12.72 11.87 11.67
C ALA A 396 13.58 12.93 12.40
N SER A 397 14.86 12.62 12.63
CA SER A 397 15.81 13.52 13.28
C SER A 397 16.08 14.80 12.48
N GLU A 398 16.03 14.74 11.14
CA GLU A 398 16.16 15.94 10.29
C GLU A 398 14.97 16.90 10.46
N THR A 399 13.79 16.36 10.78
CA THR A 399 12.57 17.16 11.01
C THR A 399 12.38 17.59 12.46
N GLY A 400 13.22 17.12 13.39
CA GLY A 400 13.09 17.36 14.83
C GLY A 400 11.95 16.58 15.53
N ILE A 401 11.15 15.82 14.79
CA ILE A 401 10.01 15.04 15.33
C ILE A 401 10.38 13.56 15.37
N VAL A 402 10.85 13.08 16.53
CA VAL A 402 11.20 11.66 16.73
C VAL A 402 10.22 11.00 17.69
N THR A 403 9.34 10.15 17.16
CA THR A 403 8.43 9.34 17.97
C THR A 403 9.17 8.11 18.49
N ARG A 404 9.46 8.08 19.81
CA ARG A 404 10.09 6.91 20.46
C ARG A 404 9.03 6.08 21.18
N ARG A 405 8.78 4.86 20.69
CA ARG A 405 7.81 3.91 21.26
C ARG A 405 8.51 2.69 21.85
N ARG A 406 8.02 2.22 23.00
CA ARG A 406 8.39 0.93 23.59
C ARG A 406 7.48 -0.17 23.01
N ALA A 407 7.75 -0.58 21.78
CA ALA A 407 7.03 -1.64 21.09
C ALA A 407 7.93 -2.87 20.89
N PHE A 408 7.43 -4.07 21.18
CA PHE A 408 8.20 -5.30 21.04
C PHE A 408 8.41 -5.67 19.57
N PRO A 409 9.57 -6.22 19.17
CA PRO A 409 10.85 -6.22 19.90
C PRO A 409 11.58 -4.88 19.73
N GLN A 410 12.36 -4.47 20.73
CA GLN A 410 13.28 -3.33 20.63
C GLN A 410 14.69 -3.87 20.36
N LEU A 411 15.08 -3.88 19.09
CA LEU A 411 16.35 -4.45 18.68
C LEU A 411 17.53 -3.47 18.90
N PRO A 412 18.73 -3.97 19.24
CA PRO A 412 19.92 -3.14 19.36
C PRO A 412 20.31 -2.59 17.99
N TRP A 413 21.08 -1.49 17.98
CA TRP A 413 21.58 -0.85 16.76
C TRP A 413 20.51 -0.26 15.82
N ARG A 414 19.35 0.08 16.40
CA ARG A 414 18.23 0.70 15.68
C ARG A 414 18.52 2.14 15.20
N GLU A 415 19.42 2.85 15.87
CA GLU A 415 19.78 4.24 15.56
C GLU A 415 21.31 4.33 15.44
N ILE A 416 21.79 5.04 14.41
CA ILE A 416 23.20 5.37 14.27
C ILE A 416 23.43 6.74 14.90
N LYS A 417 24.34 6.83 15.87
CA LYS A 417 24.76 8.11 16.45
C LYS A 417 25.75 8.78 15.50
N ASN A 418 25.52 10.06 15.19
CA ASN A 418 26.34 10.85 14.25
C ASN A 418 26.56 10.13 12.90
N PRO A 419 25.48 9.77 12.18
CA PRO A 419 25.60 9.02 10.93
C PRO A 419 26.29 9.83 9.84
N ARG A 420 27.08 9.16 9.00
CA ARG A 420 27.58 9.75 7.75
C ARG A 420 26.44 9.97 6.77
N PHE A 421 26.44 11.13 6.11
CA PHE A 421 25.47 11.49 5.08
C PHE A 421 26.12 12.36 4.00
N ILE A 422 25.50 12.36 2.81
CA ILE A 422 25.81 13.31 1.73
C ILE A 422 24.82 14.47 1.85
N LYS A 423 25.31 15.70 1.91
CA LYS A 423 24.45 16.89 1.90
C LYS A 423 24.08 17.22 0.45
N THR A 424 22.80 17.43 0.18
CA THR A 424 22.32 17.77 -1.16
C THR A 424 22.16 19.28 -1.33
N ASN A 425 22.03 19.73 -2.58
CA ASN A 425 21.85 21.14 -2.93
C ASN A 425 20.55 21.75 -2.38
N ASN A 426 19.55 20.93 -2.05
CA ASN A 426 18.25 21.37 -1.52
C ASN A 426 18.17 21.26 0.01
N ASP A 427 19.33 21.22 0.70
CA ASP A 427 19.47 21.01 2.15
C ASP A 427 18.94 19.66 2.70
N ASP A 428 18.34 18.81 1.84
CA ASP A 428 18.11 17.39 2.13
C ASP A 428 19.46 16.68 2.34
N ARG A 429 19.49 15.62 3.16
CA ARG A 429 20.68 14.76 3.32
C ARG A 429 20.41 13.37 2.80
N ILE A 430 21.43 12.59 2.44
CA ILE A 430 21.30 11.19 2.00
C ILE A 430 22.11 10.32 2.95
N LEU A 431 21.47 9.36 3.62
CA LEU A 431 22.13 8.45 4.57
C LEU A 431 23.08 7.49 3.83
N VAL A 432 24.35 7.47 4.25
CA VAL A 432 25.41 6.58 3.70
C VAL A 432 26.08 5.73 4.79
N ASP A 433 25.37 5.53 5.90
CA ASP A 433 25.87 4.84 7.09
C ASP A 433 24.94 3.71 7.55
N GLY A 434 25.36 2.98 8.59
CA GLY A 434 24.63 1.84 9.11
C GLY A 434 24.49 0.76 8.04
N TRP A 435 23.31 0.19 7.89
CA TRP A 435 23.05 -0.81 6.84
C TRP A 435 23.13 -0.25 5.42
N PHE A 436 22.85 1.04 5.24
CA PHE A 436 22.85 1.71 3.93
C PHE A 436 24.25 2.03 3.41
N ARG A 437 25.31 1.76 4.18
CA ARG A 437 26.69 1.77 3.67
C ARG A 437 27.02 0.55 2.81
N TYR A 438 26.27 -0.54 2.98
CA TYR A 438 26.53 -1.81 2.31
C TYR A 438 25.76 -1.97 1.01
N ALA A 439 24.47 -1.61 1.01
CA ALA A 439 23.65 -1.57 -0.19
C ALA A 439 22.51 -0.54 -0.03
N ARG A 440 22.15 0.12 -1.14
CA ARG A 440 21.15 1.20 -1.16
C ARG A 440 19.75 0.71 -0.79
N LYS A 441 19.44 -0.57 -1.08
CA LYS A 441 18.17 -1.25 -0.82
C LYS A 441 18.35 -2.56 -0.04
N ILE A 442 19.30 -2.60 0.91
CA ILE A 442 19.56 -3.78 1.76
C ILE A 442 18.30 -4.35 2.44
N HIS A 443 17.33 -3.50 2.81
CA HIS A 443 16.05 -3.91 3.38
C HIS A 443 15.18 -4.68 2.37
N TYR A 444 15.24 -4.35 1.08
CA TYR A 444 14.52 -5.10 0.05
C TYR A 444 15.11 -6.51 -0.14
N THR A 445 16.43 -6.66 0.01
CA THR A 445 17.08 -7.99 0.02
C THR A 445 16.56 -8.86 1.15
N CYS A 446 16.35 -8.26 2.33
CA CYS A 446 15.77 -8.97 3.46
C CYS A 446 14.30 -9.34 3.23
N ASP A 447 13.50 -8.43 2.67
CA ASP A 447 12.11 -8.74 2.30
C ASP A 447 12.03 -9.88 1.29
N LEU A 448 12.90 -9.90 0.28
CA LEU A 448 12.98 -10.98 -0.70
C LEU A 448 13.37 -12.31 -0.03
N TYR A 449 14.32 -12.27 0.91
CA TYR A 449 14.68 -13.45 1.70
C TYR A 449 13.49 -13.99 2.50
N PHE A 450 12.66 -13.14 3.11
CA PHE A 450 11.44 -13.59 3.79
C PHE A 450 10.49 -14.29 2.81
N ALA A 451 10.21 -13.66 1.67
CA ALA A 451 9.34 -14.26 0.65
C ALA A 451 9.86 -15.63 0.17
N LEU A 452 11.17 -15.75 -0.06
CA LEU A 452 11.81 -17.01 -0.47
C LEU A 452 11.71 -18.08 0.61
N THR A 453 11.97 -17.74 1.88
CA THR A 453 11.90 -18.72 2.97
C THR A 453 10.48 -19.20 3.26
N TRP A 454 9.47 -18.34 3.06
CA TRP A 454 8.06 -18.73 3.18
C TRP A 454 7.65 -19.75 2.11
N ALA A 455 8.22 -19.70 0.91
CA ALA A 455 8.02 -20.72 -0.11
C ALA A 455 8.89 -21.96 0.14
N LEU A 456 10.18 -21.77 0.46
CA LEU A 456 11.16 -22.84 0.62
C LEU A 456 10.76 -23.85 1.70
N ILE A 457 10.15 -23.40 2.79
CA ILE A 457 9.65 -24.29 3.86
C ILE A 457 8.60 -25.30 3.39
N THR A 458 7.96 -25.04 2.24
CA THR A 458 6.96 -25.93 1.62
C THR A 458 7.56 -26.89 0.59
N GLY A 459 8.85 -26.76 0.29
CA GLY A 459 9.52 -27.54 -0.76
C GLY A 459 9.12 -27.10 -2.18
N PHE A 460 9.19 -28.04 -3.13
CA PHE A 460 9.05 -27.76 -4.57
C PHE A 460 7.96 -28.59 -5.27
N LYS A 461 7.13 -29.32 -4.52
CA LYS A 461 6.06 -30.15 -5.10
C LYS A 461 4.88 -29.34 -5.64
N SER A 462 4.70 -28.11 -5.16
CA SER A 462 3.64 -27.19 -5.58
C SER A 462 4.24 -25.85 -6.04
N PRO A 463 3.76 -25.27 -7.14
CA PRO A 463 4.20 -23.94 -7.58
C PRO A 463 3.53 -22.79 -6.82
N PHE A 464 2.41 -23.03 -6.13
CA PHE A 464 1.62 -21.94 -5.54
C PHE A 464 2.32 -21.21 -4.37
N PRO A 465 3.02 -21.90 -3.45
CA PRO A 465 3.85 -21.21 -2.46
C PRO A 465 4.92 -20.29 -3.09
N TRP A 466 5.39 -20.62 -4.30
CA TRP A 466 6.40 -19.85 -5.03
C TRP A 466 5.84 -18.64 -5.78
N PHE A 467 4.51 -18.48 -5.87
CA PHE A 467 3.91 -17.31 -6.49
C PHE A 467 4.35 -16.01 -5.80
N TYR A 468 4.27 -15.96 -4.46
CA TYR A 468 4.63 -14.76 -3.70
C TYR A 468 6.07 -14.32 -3.93
N PRO A 469 7.13 -15.15 -3.75
CA PRO A 469 8.49 -14.71 -3.99
C PRO A 469 8.75 -14.30 -5.44
N VAL A 470 8.15 -14.96 -6.43
CA VAL A 470 8.31 -14.57 -7.84
C VAL A 470 7.67 -13.20 -8.08
N PHE A 471 6.41 -13.02 -7.67
CA PHE A 471 5.69 -11.76 -7.79
C PHE A 471 6.43 -10.63 -7.05
N PHE A 472 6.85 -10.88 -5.81
CA PHE A 472 7.55 -9.92 -4.98
C PHE A 472 8.91 -9.53 -5.57
N SER A 473 9.66 -10.48 -6.12
CA SER A 473 10.95 -10.22 -6.79
C SER A 473 10.81 -9.23 -7.94
N LEU A 474 9.83 -9.47 -8.83
CA LEU A 474 9.57 -8.60 -9.97
C LEU A 474 9.15 -7.20 -9.51
N MET A 475 8.23 -7.15 -8.54
CA MET A 475 7.73 -5.90 -7.98
C MET A 475 8.84 -5.10 -7.30
N ILE A 476 9.67 -5.73 -6.46
CA ILE A 476 10.68 -5.02 -5.66
C ILE A 476 11.83 -4.50 -6.53
N ILE A 477 12.20 -5.22 -7.58
CA ILE A 477 13.17 -4.76 -8.59
C ILE A 477 12.61 -3.55 -9.34
N HIS A 478 11.38 -3.65 -9.86
CA HIS A 478 10.74 -2.53 -10.54
C HIS A 478 10.62 -1.29 -9.63
N ARG A 479 10.25 -1.51 -8.36
CA ARG A 479 10.16 -0.46 -7.33
C ARG A 479 11.52 0.21 -7.08
N ALA A 480 12.60 -0.56 -6.98
CA ALA A 480 13.94 -0.03 -6.76
C ALA A 480 14.45 0.78 -7.96
N MET A 481 14.18 0.32 -9.18
CA MET A 481 14.55 1.04 -10.41
C MET A 481 13.83 2.39 -10.50
N ARG A 482 12.50 2.41 -10.29
CA ARG A 482 11.69 3.62 -10.31
C ARG A 482 12.14 4.63 -9.26
N ASP A 483 12.41 4.17 -8.05
CA ASP A 483 12.93 5.01 -6.96
C ASP A 483 14.31 5.59 -7.31
N SER A 484 15.20 4.79 -7.91
CA SER A 484 16.53 5.24 -8.32
C SER A 484 16.46 6.30 -9.43
N GLN A 485 15.56 6.12 -10.42
CA GLN A 485 15.33 7.12 -11.47
C GLN A 485 14.82 8.44 -10.89
N ARG A 486 13.84 8.40 -9.97
CA ARG A 486 13.33 9.59 -9.29
C ARG A 486 14.41 10.29 -8.46
N CYS A 487 15.22 9.52 -7.74
CA CYS A 487 16.31 10.07 -6.95
C CYS A 487 17.42 10.69 -7.80
N ARG A 488 17.75 10.11 -8.97
CA ARG A 488 18.66 10.72 -9.96
C ARG A 488 18.14 12.07 -10.44
N LEU A 489 16.86 12.15 -10.78
CA LEU A 489 16.23 13.40 -11.22
C LEU A 489 16.20 14.46 -10.10
N LYS A 490 15.90 14.03 -8.86
CA LYS A 490 15.78 14.94 -7.71
C LYS A 490 17.14 15.45 -7.22
N TYR A 491 18.10 14.56 -7.01
CA TYR A 491 19.36 14.88 -6.32
C TYR A 491 20.57 15.06 -7.25
N LYS A 492 20.44 14.74 -8.55
CA LYS A 492 21.46 14.99 -9.58
C LYS A 492 22.85 14.50 -9.15
N ASP A 493 23.86 15.37 -9.12
CA ASP A 493 25.25 15.02 -8.81
C ASP A 493 25.42 14.39 -7.41
N CYS A 494 24.62 14.81 -6.43
CA CYS A 494 24.64 14.19 -5.10
C CYS A 494 24.17 12.73 -5.13
N TRP A 495 23.26 12.38 -6.06
CA TRP A 495 22.90 10.99 -6.28
C TRP A 495 24.05 10.23 -6.95
N ALA A 496 24.70 10.83 -7.95
CA ALA A 496 25.86 10.20 -8.59
C ALA A 496 26.99 9.93 -7.57
N GLU A 497 27.23 10.85 -6.65
CA GLU A 497 28.13 10.63 -5.51
C GLU A 497 27.63 9.48 -4.62
N TYR A 498 26.34 9.45 -4.28
CA TYR A 498 25.76 8.35 -3.50
C TYR A 498 25.93 6.98 -4.16
N GLU A 499 25.74 6.88 -5.48
CA GLU A 499 25.96 5.66 -6.24
C GLU A 499 27.44 5.26 -6.27
N ARG A 500 28.38 6.21 -6.21
CA ARG A 500 29.81 5.90 -6.08
C ARG A 500 30.18 5.45 -4.68
N THR A 501 29.60 6.07 -3.65
CA THR A 501 29.85 5.71 -2.24
C THR A 501 29.25 4.36 -1.88
N VAL A 502 28.06 4.05 -2.40
CA VAL A 502 27.33 2.81 -2.13
C VAL A 502 26.92 2.18 -3.47
N PRO A 503 27.84 1.48 -4.16
CA PRO A 503 27.61 0.98 -5.51
C PRO A 503 26.51 -0.07 -5.58
N TRP A 504 26.44 -0.95 -4.58
CA TRP A 504 25.52 -2.08 -4.55
C TRP A 504 24.08 -1.64 -4.31
N LEU A 505 23.15 -2.15 -5.12
CA LEU A 505 21.74 -1.84 -5.01
C LEU A 505 21.06 -2.73 -3.98
N PHE A 506 21.21 -4.05 -4.08
CA PHE A 506 20.53 -5.04 -3.26
C PHE A 506 21.51 -5.86 -2.42
N ILE A 507 22.43 -6.57 -3.07
CA ILE A 507 23.31 -7.54 -2.42
C ILE A 507 24.74 -6.99 -2.47
N PRO A 508 25.35 -6.69 -1.31
CA PRO A 508 26.73 -6.21 -1.26
C PRO A 508 27.66 -7.14 -2.02
N TYR A 509 28.54 -6.56 -2.84
CA TYR A 509 29.52 -7.28 -3.67
C TYR A 509 28.96 -8.12 -4.82
N ILE A 510 27.66 -8.05 -5.11
CA ILE A 510 27.03 -8.78 -6.23
C ILE A 510 26.27 -7.81 -7.15
N TYR A 511 25.26 -7.12 -6.62
CA TYR A 511 24.34 -6.29 -7.40
C TYR A 511 23.83 -5.09 -6.62
#